data_AF-A0A0F2ME47-F1
#
_entry.id   AF-A0A0F2ME47-F1
#
_cell.length_a   1.000
_cell.length_b   1.000
_cell.length_c   1.000
_cell.angle_alpha   90.00
_cell.angle_beta   90.00
_cell.angle_gamma   90.00
#
_symmetry.space_group_name_H-M   'P 1'
#
loop_
_entity.id
_entity.type
_entity.pdbx_description
1 polymer ?
#
loop_
_entity_poly.entity_id
_entity_poly.type
_entity_poly.pdbx_seq_one_letter_code
_entity_poly.pdbx_strand_id
1 'polypeptide(L)'
;MSKKFDQISIAMPKTSPHVYDYYFVCKNLPADNENRCLRWRDVYNQLQYVRNTPYASSFSYPKTHKNREENALELEGALHEYTVIKGGRPFIRGAPGAVRAVYHWKKEEWQKVDSLRNKVRVVYHDPTRKWKSK
;
A
#
# COMPACT_ATOMS: atom_id res chain seq x y z
N MET A 1 -7.10 -1.67 -17.24
CA MET A 1 -7.34 -1.39 -15.81
C MET A 1 -8.15 -2.54 -15.22
N SER A 2 -7.61 -3.19 -14.17
CA SER A 2 -8.32 -3.75 -13.01
C SER A 2 -7.29 -4.57 -12.22
N LYS A 3 -7.06 -4.26 -10.95
CA LYS A 3 -6.26 -5.08 -10.02
C LYS A 3 -7.27 -5.73 -9.07
N LYS A 4 -7.35 -7.06 -9.02
CA LYS A 4 -8.31 -7.76 -8.15
C LYS A 4 -7.67 -7.86 -6.77
N PHE A 5 -8.35 -7.35 -5.75
CA PHE A 5 -7.81 -7.20 -4.41
C PHE A 5 -8.31 -8.30 -3.48
N ASP A 6 -7.53 -9.36 -3.35
CA ASP A 6 -7.64 -10.26 -2.21
C ASP A 6 -6.77 -9.71 -1.08
N GLN A 7 -7.21 -8.62 -0.44
CA GLN A 7 -6.60 -8.20 0.82
C GLN A 7 -7.02 -9.20 1.89
N ILE A 8 -6.17 -10.18 2.20
CA ILE A 8 -6.31 -10.91 3.46
C ILE A 8 -5.54 -10.15 4.53
N SER A 9 -6.28 -9.54 5.44
CA SER A 9 -5.73 -9.05 6.71
C SER A 9 -5.71 -10.22 7.68
N ILE A 10 -4.55 -10.84 7.88
CA ILE A 10 -4.38 -11.86 8.92
C ILE A 10 -3.83 -11.15 10.16
N ALA A 11 -4.59 -11.17 11.25
CA ALA A 11 -4.09 -10.83 12.57
C ALA A 11 -3.45 -12.11 13.13
N MET A 12 -2.11 -12.15 13.24
CA MET A 12 -1.47 -13.27 13.92
C MET A 12 -1.37 -12.97 15.42
N PRO A 13 -1.75 -13.92 16.30
CA PRO A 13 -1.51 -13.77 17.73
C PRO A 13 0.00 -13.89 17.99
N LYS A 14 0.59 -12.85 18.58
CA LYS A 14 1.89 -12.96 19.25
C LYS A 14 1.65 -13.14 20.75
N THR A 15 2.64 -13.74 21.40
CA THR A 15 2.71 -14.07 22.84
C THR A 15 2.62 -12.89 23.82
N SER A 16 2.12 -11.72 23.38
CA SER A 16 1.86 -10.55 24.22
C SER A 16 0.51 -9.92 23.83
N PRO A 17 -0.41 -9.67 24.78
CA PRO A 17 -1.83 -9.42 24.54
C PRO A 17 -2.19 -8.10 23.82
N HIS A 18 -1.21 -7.31 23.37
CA HIS A 18 -1.45 -5.96 22.85
C HIS A 18 -0.81 -5.65 21.49
N VAL A 19 -0.23 -6.62 20.78
CA VAL A 19 0.40 -6.37 19.46
C VAL A 19 -0.06 -7.41 18.44
N TYR A 20 -1.13 -7.08 17.72
CA TYR A 20 -1.51 -7.81 16.51
C TYR A 20 -0.59 -7.40 15.36
N ASP A 21 0.20 -8.33 14.82
CA ASP A 21 0.89 -8.09 13.56
C ASP A 21 -0.12 -8.23 12.41
N TYR A 22 -0.39 -7.10 11.74
CA TYR A 22 -1.24 -7.04 10.55
C TYR A 22 -0.39 -7.25 9.30
N TYR A 23 -0.85 -8.15 8.43
CA TYR A 23 -0.19 -8.45 7.17
C TYR A 23 -1.08 -8.11 5.98
N PHE A 24 -0.45 -7.69 4.89
CA PHE A 24 -1.03 -7.60 3.55
C PHE A 24 -0.41 -8.67 2.68
N VAL A 25 -1.24 -9.51 2.08
CA VAL A 25 -0.79 -10.61 1.21
C VAL A 25 -1.22 -10.34 -0.22
N CYS A 26 -0.25 -10.09 -1.10
CA CYS A 26 -0.45 -9.96 -2.54
C CYS A 26 -0.43 -11.34 -3.19
N LYS A 27 -1.53 -12.11 -3.06
CA LYS A 27 -1.57 -13.55 -3.36
C LYS A 27 -0.98 -13.96 -4.71
N ASN A 28 -1.26 -13.19 -5.76
CA ASN A 28 -0.90 -13.51 -7.15
C ASN A 28 0.51 -13.02 -7.54
N LEU A 29 1.27 -12.41 -6.62
CA LEU A 29 2.70 -12.22 -6.84
C LEU A 29 3.46 -13.55 -6.67
N PRO A 30 4.55 -13.76 -7.42
CA PRO A 30 5.44 -14.90 -7.26
C PRO A 30 5.88 -15.09 -5.80
N ALA A 31 6.04 -16.35 -5.37
CA ALA A 31 6.32 -16.68 -3.97
C ALA A 31 7.63 -16.11 -3.44
N ASP A 32 8.61 -15.95 -4.33
CA ASP A 32 9.92 -15.36 -4.11
C ASP A 32 9.90 -13.82 -4.17
N ASN A 33 8.77 -13.19 -4.54
CA ASN A 33 8.67 -11.74 -4.51
C ASN A 33 8.67 -11.24 -3.06
N GLU A 34 9.71 -10.49 -2.70
CA GLU A 34 9.88 -10.00 -1.34
C GLU A 34 8.70 -9.17 -0.83
N ASN A 35 7.99 -8.47 -1.72
CA ASN A 35 6.83 -7.64 -1.39
C ASN A 35 5.49 -8.40 -1.46
N ARG A 36 5.51 -9.73 -1.64
CA ARG A 36 4.30 -10.57 -1.61
C ARG A 36 3.58 -10.52 -0.26
N CYS A 37 4.35 -10.48 0.84
CA CYS A 37 3.82 -10.40 2.19
C CYS A 37 4.47 -9.22 2.92
N LEU A 38 3.64 -8.23 3.25
CA LEU A 38 4.07 -6.97 3.86
C LEU A 38 3.44 -6.83 5.24
N ARG A 39 4.22 -6.39 6.24
CA ARG A 39 3.68 -6.02 7.54
C ARG A 39 3.09 -4.62 7.48
N TRP A 40 2.14 -4.32 8.35
CA TRP A 40 1.66 -2.95 8.55
C TRP A 40 2.81 -1.97 8.81
N ARG A 41 3.83 -2.38 9.57
CA ARG A 41 5.03 -1.56 9.81
C ARG A 41 5.78 -1.20 8.52
N ASP A 42 5.86 -2.12 7.56
CA ASP A 42 6.52 -1.85 6.27
C ASP A 42 5.76 -0.74 5.51
N VAL A 43 4.43 -0.80 5.51
CA VAL A 43 3.56 0.22 4.90
C VAL A 43 3.64 1.55 5.65
N TYR A 44 3.47 1.51 6.98
CA TYR A 44 3.45 2.68 7.83
C TYR A 44 4.74 3.51 7.74
N ASN A 45 5.91 2.86 7.70
CA ASN A 45 7.18 3.55 7.54
C ASN A 45 7.27 4.34 6.23
N GLN A 46 6.76 3.78 5.12
CA GLN A 46 6.71 4.48 3.83
C GLN A 46 5.81 5.70 3.91
N LEU A 47 4.64 5.53 4.51
CA LEU A 47 3.67 6.59 4.70
C LEU A 47 4.24 7.72 5.58
N GLN A 48 4.96 7.40 6.67
CA GLN A 48 5.67 8.41 7.47
C GLN A 48 6.70 9.18 6.66
N TYR A 49 7.42 8.52 5.74
CA TYR A 49 8.35 9.20 4.84
C TYR A 49 7.61 10.22 3.98
N VAL A 50 6.53 9.81 3.27
CA VAL A 50 5.80 10.74 2.39
C VAL A 50 5.20 11.91 3.18
N ARG A 51 4.69 11.67 4.40
CA ARG A 51 4.19 12.73 5.28
C ARG A 51 5.26 13.81 5.56
N ASN A 52 6.50 13.39 5.77
CA ASN A 52 7.62 14.27 6.13
C ASN A 52 8.35 14.85 4.90
N THR A 53 8.08 14.30 3.71
CA THR A 53 8.60 14.79 2.42
C THR A 53 7.43 15.13 1.50
N PRO A 54 6.74 16.27 1.74
CA PRO A 54 5.47 16.58 1.08
C PRO A 54 5.57 16.71 -0.45
N TYR A 55 6.78 16.70 -1.04
CA TYR A 55 6.99 16.66 -2.48
C TYR A 55 8.29 15.93 -2.82
N ALA A 56 8.29 14.59 -2.76
CA ALA A 56 9.36 13.79 -3.34
C ALA A 56 9.34 13.90 -4.88
N SER A 57 9.95 14.98 -5.36
CA SER A 57 10.73 15.16 -6.59
C SER A 57 10.31 14.38 -7.85
N SER A 58 9.97 15.10 -8.93
CA SER A 58 10.28 14.87 -10.37
C SER A 58 10.13 13.48 -11.02
N PHE A 59 9.83 12.42 -10.27
CA PHE A 59 9.89 11.00 -10.65
C PHE A 59 8.61 10.25 -10.30
N SER A 60 7.50 10.97 -10.34
CA SER A 60 6.13 10.45 -10.39
C SER A 60 5.45 10.04 -9.08
N TYR A 61 6.04 9.94 -7.89
CA TYR A 61 5.31 9.52 -6.67
C TYR A 61 5.49 10.48 -5.48
N PRO A 62 4.49 10.63 -4.58
CA PRO A 62 3.17 9.99 -4.59
C PRO A 62 2.31 10.43 -5.79
N LYS A 63 1.44 9.53 -6.28
CA LYS A 63 0.51 9.80 -7.40
C LYS A 63 -0.90 9.94 -6.89
N THR A 64 -1.71 10.73 -7.58
CA THR A 64 -3.17 10.60 -7.45
C THR A 64 -3.61 9.22 -7.92
N HIS A 65 -4.33 8.52 -7.04
CA HIS A 65 -4.95 7.24 -7.33
C HIS A 65 -6.42 7.48 -7.73
N LYS A 66 -6.80 7.03 -8.94
CA LYS A 66 -8.12 7.36 -9.51
C LYS A 66 -9.25 6.43 -9.07
N ASN A 67 -8.94 5.32 -8.39
CA ASN A 67 -9.92 4.32 -7.93
C ASN A 67 -10.87 3.84 -9.05
N ARG A 68 -10.31 3.50 -10.22
CA ARG A 68 -11.06 3.11 -11.45
C ARG A 68 -11.03 1.61 -11.71
N GLU A 69 -10.52 0.83 -10.77
CA GLU A 69 -10.47 -0.62 -10.81
C GLU A 69 -11.88 -1.23 -10.71
N GLU A 70 -12.10 -2.44 -11.24
CA GLU A 70 -13.43 -3.11 -11.15
C GLU A 70 -13.87 -3.32 -9.70
N ASN A 71 -12.91 -3.50 -8.79
CA ASN A 71 -13.12 -3.49 -7.36
C ASN A 71 -12.58 -2.17 -6.80
N ALA A 72 -13.39 -1.11 -6.87
CA ALA A 72 -13.04 0.16 -6.27
C ALA A 72 -12.78 -0.03 -4.78
N LEU A 73 -11.72 0.62 -4.28
CA LEU A 73 -11.41 0.66 -2.86
C LEU A 73 -12.53 1.40 -2.14
N GLU A 74 -12.97 0.84 -1.01
CA GLU A 74 -13.84 1.51 -0.03
C GLU A 74 -13.05 2.59 0.74
N LEU A 75 -12.41 3.49 0.01
CA LEU A 75 -11.74 4.67 0.51
C LEU A 75 -12.38 5.88 -0.18
N GLU A 76 -12.87 6.81 0.62
CA GLU A 76 -13.50 8.03 0.12
C GLU A 76 -12.49 9.17 -0.06
N GLY A 77 -12.81 10.10 -0.95
CA GLY A 77 -12.06 11.35 -1.13
C GLY A 77 -10.87 11.27 -2.11
N ALA A 78 -9.93 12.20 -1.94
CA ALA A 78 -8.77 12.34 -2.82
C ALA A 78 -7.69 11.33 -2.46
N LEU A 79 -7.62 10.23 -3.22
CA LEU A 79 -6.70 9.15 -2.97
C LEU A 79 -5.33 9.38 -3.60
N HIS A 80 -4.31 8.95 -2.89
CA HIS A 80 -2.94 8.93 -3.36
C HIS A 80 -2.35 7.53 -3.24
N GLU A 81 -1.41 7.19 -4.10
CA GLU A 81 -0.65 5.96 -4.04
C GLU A 81 0.85 6.22 -3.92
N TYR A 82 1.54 5.36 -3.18
CA TYR A 82 2.98 5.39 -3.03
C TYR A 82 3.57 3.97 -2.98
N THR A 83 4.80 3.82 -3.46
CA THR A 83 5.49 2.52 -3.51
C THR A 83 5.73 1.96 -2.12
N VAL A 84 5.47 0.66 -1.94
CA VAL A 84 5.82 -0.06 -0.71
C VAL A 84 6.97 -1.01 -0.98
N ILE A 85 8.00 -0.88 -0.16
CA ILE A 85 9.18 -1.75 -0.16
C ILE A 85 9.29 -2.39 1.22
N LYS A 86 9.38 -3.72 1.25
CA LYS A 86 9.62 -4.50 2.47
C LYS A 86 10.90 -4.04 3.16
N GLY A 87 10.88 -4.00 4.49
CA GLY A 87 11.98 -3.46 5.28
C GLY A 87 11.91 -1.94 5.46
N GLY A 88 10.94 -1.26 4.84
CA GLY A 88 10.59 0.13 5.15
C GLY A 88 11.57 1.19 4.63
N ARG A 89 12.48 0.83 3.71
CA ARG A 89 13.35 1.82 3.04
C ARG A 89 12.50 2.66 2.07
N PRO A 90 12.53 4.01 2.15
CA PRO A 90 11.71 4.85 1.30
C PRO A 90 12.04 4.66 -0.18
N PHE A 91 11.01 4.65 -1.03
CA PHE A 91 11.21 4.64 -2.47
C PHE A 91 11.59 6.03 -2.98
N ILE A 92 12.83 6.19 -3.43
CA ILE A 92 13.32 7.50 -3.91
C ILE A 92 13.29 7.57 -5.44
N ARG A 93 13.78 6.53 -6.14
CA ARG A 93 13.89 6.48 -7.61
C ARG A 93 13.97 5.05 -8.15
N GLY A 94 13.77 4.89 -9.45
CA GLY A 94 13.93 3.63 -10.17
C GLY A 94 12.62 2.90 -10.45
N ALA A 95 12.69 1.60 -10.71
CA ALA A 95 11.51 0.79 -10.94
C ALA A 95 10.71 0.65 -9.62
N PRO A 96 9.45 1.12 -9.55
CA PRO A 96 8.69 1.18 -8.31
C PRO A 96 8.16 -0.20 -7.86
N GLY A 97 8.51 -1.29 -8.54
CA GLY A 97 7.95 -2.62 -8.26
C GLY A 97 6.43 -2.69 -8.44
N ALA A 98 5.83 -3.80 -7.99
CA ALA A 98 4.42 -4.09 -8.23
C ALA A 98 3.46 -3.49 -7.19
N VAL A 99 3.91 -3.23 -5.96
CA VAL A 99 3.03 -2.96 -4.79
C VAL A 99 2.98 -1.47 -4.44
N ARG A 100 1.77 -0.98 -4.14
CA ARG A 100 1.51 0.39 -3.67
C ARG A 100 0.65 0.37 -2.42
N ALA A 101 0.84 1.37 -1.56
CA ALA A 101 -0.13 1.75 -0.55
C ALA A 101 -1.00 2.86 -1.12
N VAL A 102 -2.32 2.71 -1.02
CA VAL A 102 -3.32 3.73 -1.37
C VAL A 102 -3.92 4.29 -0.09
N TYR A 103 -4.04 5.61 -0.02
CA TYR A 103 -4.39 6.31 1.20
C TYR A 103 -4.98 7.70 0.93
N HIS A 104 -5.60 8.29 1.95
CA HIS A 104 -6.09 9.66 1.90
C HIS A 104 -5.05 10.66 2.45
N TRP A 105 -4.81 11.77 1.75
CA TRP A 105 -3.70 12.72 2.04
C TRP A 105 -3.97 13.73 3.17
N LYS A 106 -5.14 13.74 3.81
CA LYS A 106 -5.46 14.74 4.86
C LYS A 106 -4.47 14.69 6.03
N LYS A 107 -3.55 15.65 6.09
CA LYS A 107 -2.39 15.70 7.01
C LYS A 107 -2.81 15.64 8.49
N GLU A 108 -4.00 16.12 8.81
CA GLU A 108 -4.58 16.16 10.16
C GLU A 108 -4.99 14.76 10.64
N GLU A 109 -5.38 13.87 9.73
CA GLU A 109 -5.89 12.53 10.04
C GLU A 109 -4.79 11.52 10.38
N TRP A 110 -3.52 11.93 10.22
CA TRP A 110 -2.35 11.06 10.33
C TRP A 110 -1.71 11.04 11.72
N GLN A 111 -2.33 11.71 12.70
CA GLN A 111 -1.80 11.81 14.05
C GLN A 111 -1.96 10.53 14.88
N LYS A 112 -2.83 9.59 14.49
CA LYS A 112 -3.08 8.34 15.22
C LYS A 112 -2.83 7.11 14.33
N VAL A 113 -1.79 6.34 14.63
CA VAL A 113 -1.35 5.16 13.87
C VAL A 113 -2.48 4.16 13.63
N ASP A 114 -3.27 3.88 14.66
CA ASP A 114 -4.36 2.89 14.58
C ASP A 114 -5.52 3.36 13.70
N SER A 115 -5.79 4.66 13.66
CA SER A 115 -6.80 5.23 12.76
C SER A 115 -6.36 5.22 11.30
N LEU A 116 -5.05 5.25 11.05
CA LEU A 116 -4.50 5.21 9.70
C LEU A 116 -4.70 3.84 9.06
N ARG A 117 -4.70 2.76 9.85
CA ARG A 117 -4.86 1.39 9.35
C ARG A 117 -6.12 1.19 8.52
N ASN A 118 -7.24 1.74 8.98
CA ASN A 118 -8.52 1.60 8.27
C ASN A 118 -8.64 2.50 7.04
N LYS A 119 -7.74 3.49 6.91
CA LYS A 119 -7.69 4.49 5.83
C LYS A 119 -6.64 4.17 4.76
N VAL A 120 -5.99 3.02 4.88
CA VAL A 120 -4.96 2.56 3.95
C VAL A 120 -5.39 1.22 3.35
N ARG A 121 -5.12 1.06 2.07
CA ARG A 121 -5.24 -0.22 1.35
C ARG A 121 -3.93 -0.51 0.63
N VAL A 122 -3.56 -1.78 0.53
CA VAL A 122 -2.40 -2.20 -0.26
C VAL A 122 -2.88 -2.81 -1.56
N VAL A 123 -2.35 -2.30 -2.66
CA VAL A 123 -2.71 -2.68 -4.02
C VAL A 123 -1.47 -3.15 -4.77
N TYR A 124 -1.61 -4.06 -5.73
CA TYR A 124 -0.48 -4.54 -6.50
C TYR A 124 -0.83 -4.80 -7.96
N HIS A 125 0.16 -4.65 -8.85
CA HIS A 125 0.06 -5.07 -10.25
C HIS A 125 0.13 -6.59 -10.32
N ASP A 126 -1.04 -7.22 -10.48
CA ASP A 126 -1.18 -8.67 -10.63
C ASP A 126 -0.62 -9.13 -12.00
N PRO A 127 0.47 -9.92 -12.03
CA PRO A 127 1.07 -10.39 -13.27
C PRO A 127 0.25 -11.46 -13.99
N THR A 128 -0.72 -12.08 -13.31
CA THR A 128 -1.54 -13.18 -13.86
C THR A 128 -2.72 -12.67 -14.68
N ARG A 129 -3.09 -11.38 -14.55
CA ARG A 129 -4.17 -10.80 -15.33
C ARG A 129 -3.67 -10.44 -16.72
N LYS A 130 -4.19 -11.15 -17.73
CA LYS A 130 -3.98 -10.81 -19.14
C LYS A 130 -4.62 -9.45 -19.43
N TRP A 131 -3.83 -8.56 -20.03
CA TRP A 131 -4.27 -7.24 -20.44
C TRP A 131 -5.22 -7.40 -21.61
N LYS A 132 -6.51 -7.09 -21.41
CA LYS A 132 -7.38 -6.80 -22.55
C LYS A 132 -7.05 -5.37 -22.99
N SER A 133 -6.24 -5.25 -24.04
CA SER A 133 -6.13 -4.00 -24.80
C SER A 133 -7.53 -3.63 -25.28
N LYS A 134 -8.04 -2.48 -24.83
CA LYS A 134 -9.19 -1.82 -25.42
C LYS A 134 -8.71 -1.02 -26.62
#